data_AF-A0A7L9UAC7-F1
#
_entry.id   AF-A0A7L9UAC7-F1
#
_cell.length_a   1.000
_cell.length_b   1.000
_cell.length_c   1.000
_cell.angle_alpha   90.00
_cell.angle_beta   90.00
_cell.angle_gamma   90.00
#
_symmetry.space_group_name_H-M   'P 1'
#
loop_
_entity.id
_entity.type
_entity.pdbx_description
1 polymer ?
#
loop_
_entity_poly.entity_id
_entity_poly.type
_entity_poly.pdbx_seq_one_letter_code
_entity_poly.pdbx_strand_id
1 'polypeptide(L)'
;MKTILVLAPLFVLASCSRQPVEPTGIYRLSTQEKMVVLEVRASGDYILQIDRSGSMTDEIRGRWQDERGAEVDVTFHGIVWHGNTPEAAAGFWAVAFERDGGICLDGKELLCFTKDAAA
;
A
#
# COMPACT_ATOMS: atom_id res chain seq x y z
N MET A 1 2.48 39.19 50.13
CA MET A 1 2.32 37.76 49.77
C MET A 1 2.61 37.65 48.28
N LYS A 2 3.53 36.75 47.90
CA LYS A 2 4.21 36.72 46.60
C LYS A 2 3.55 35.65 45.73
N THR A 3 2.76 36.04 44.73
CA THR A 3 2.05 35.11 43.84
C THR A 3 2.97 34.74 42.67
N ILE A 4 3.46 33.50 42.68
CA ILE A 4 4.25 32.92 41.58
C ILE A 4 3.27 32.45 40.52
N LEU A 5 3.22 33.16 39.38
CA LEU A 5 2.54 32.71 38.16
C LEU A 5 3.44 31.72 37.46
N VAL A 6 3.15 30.42 37.62
CA VAL A 6 3.80 29.34 36.88
C VAL A 6 3.21 29.28 35.47
N LEU A 7 4.04 29.59 34.48
CA LEU A 7 3.78 29.38 33.07
C LEU A 7 3.78 27.86 32.79
N ALA A 8 2.67 27.29 32.35
CA ALA A 8 2.64 25.93 31.82
C ALA A 8 2.58 26.00 30.28
N PRO A 9 3.60 25.53 29.56
CA PRO A 9 3.50 25.40 28.11
C PRO A 9 2.63 24.18 27.79
N LEU A 10 1.47 24.43 27.19
CA LEU A 10 0.67 23.40 26.50
C LEU A 10 1.46 22.91 25.29
N PHE A 11 2.29 21.89 25.49
CA PHE A 11 2.78 21.04 24.41
C PHE A 11 1.59 20.24 23.87
N VAL A 12 0.86 20.83 22.93
CA VAL A 12 -0.05 20.08 22.08
C VAL A 12 0.83 19.28 21.12
N LEU A 13 1.20 18.07 21.52
CA LEU A 13 1.66 17.05 20.59
C LEU A 13 0.47 16.79 19.67
N ALA A 14 0.41 17.53 18.56
CA ALA A 14 -0.43 17.17 17.44
C ALA A 14 0.12 15.83 16.93
N SER A 15 -0.38 14.73 17.50
CA SER A 15 -0.29 13.43 16.88
C SER A 15 -0.98 13.58 15.53
N CYS A 16 -0.20 13.75 14.47
CA CYS A 16 -0.66 13.55 13.10
C CYS A 16 -0.99 12.05 12.98
N SER A 17 -2.15 11.64 13.50
CA SER A 17 -2.75 10.37 13.17
C SER A 17 -3.02 10.39 11.68
N ARG A 18 -2.20 9.66 10.92
CA ARG A 18 -2.37 9.46 9.48
C ARG A 18 -3.80 9.00 9.25
N GLN A 19 -4.54 9.72 8.43
CA GLN A 19 -5.92 9.36 8.13
C GLN A 19 -5.92 7.96 7.51
N PRO A 20 -6.76 7.02 7.98
CA PRO A 20 -6.79 5.67 7.42
C PRO A 20 -7.11 5.72 5.93
N VAL A 21 -6.26 5.10 5.11
CA VAL A 21 -6.49 4.95 3.67
C VAL A 21 -7.39 3.73 3.47
N GLU A 22 -8.40 3.86 2.62
CA GLU A 22 -9.25 2.74 2.22
C GLU A 22 -8.47 1.81 1.29
N PRO A 23 -8.23 0.53 1.66
CA PRO A 23 -7.37 -0.36 0.88
C PRO A 23 -8.04 -0.85 -0.41
N THR A 24 -9.37 -0.91 -0.46
CA THR A 24 -10.09 -1.42 -1.63
C THR A 24 -9.98 -0.47 -2.83
N GLY A 25 -9.89 -1.03 -4.03
CA GLY A 25 -9.77 -0.28 -5.29
C GLY A 25 -8.82 -0.91 -6.30
N ILE A 26 -8.58 -0.18 -7.39
CA ILE A 26 -7.65 -0.58 -8.45
C ILE A 26 -6.39 0.26 -8.32
N TYR A 27 -5.23 -0.39 -8.41
CA TYR A 27 -3.91 0.21 -8.29
C TYR A 27 -3.09 -0.13 -9.52
N ARG A 28 -2.38 0.84 -10.07
CA ARG A 28 -1.60 0.68 -11.31
C ARG A 28 -0.16 1.05 -11.10
N LEU A 29 0.75 0.17 -11.51
CA LEU A 29 2.18 0.43 -11.64
C LEU A 29 2.54 0.31 -13.12
N SER A 30 2.95 1.43 -13.73
CA SER A 30 3.40 1.45 -15.12
C SER A 30 4.90 1.68 -15.17
N THR A 31 5.60 0.84 -15.93
CA THR A 31 7.03 0.94 -16.21
C THR A 31 7.25 0.93 -17.72
N GLN A 32 8.50 1.14 -18.17
CA GLN A 32 8.83 1.00 -19.59
C GLN A 32 8.63 -0.43 -20.13
N GLU A 33 8.69 -1.44 -19.26
CA GLU A 33 8.69 -2.85 -19.64
C GLU A 33 7.33 -3.52 -19.48
N LYS A 34 6.54 -3.06 -18.51
CA LYS A 34 5.28 -3.70 -18.11
C LYS A 34 4.30 -2.75 -17.44
N MET A 35 3.02 -3.10 -17.53
CA MET A 35 1.96 -2.57 -16.69
C MET A 35 1.56 -3.65 -15.67
N VAL A 36 1.39 -3.26 -14.42
CA VAL A 36 0.87 -4.13 -13.37
C VAL A 36 -0.39 -3.49 -12.80
N VAL A 37 -1.48 -4.27 -12.78
CA VAL A 37 -2.77 -3.85 -12.19
C VAL A 37 -3.05 -4.72 -10.98
N LEU A 38 -3.20 -4.09 -9.82
CA LEU A 38 -3.62 -4.72 -8.58
C LEU A 38 -5.06 -4.29 -8.28
N GLU A 39 -5.99 -5.23 -8.35
CA GLU A 39 -7.38 -5.04 -7.92
C GLU A 39 -7.55 -5.61 -6.50
N VAL A 40 -7.90 -4.76 -5.54
CA VAL A 40 -8.13 -5.11 -4.14
C VAL A 40 -9.62 -5.03 -3.84
N ARG A 41 -10.24 -6.17 -3.52
CA ARG A 41 -11.70 -6.27 -3.36
C ARG A 41 -12.12 -6.29 -1.91
N ALA A 42 -13.30 -5.72 -1.61
CA ALA A 42 -13.90 -5.75 -0.28
C ALA A 42 -14.18 -7.17 0.27
N SER A 43 -14.21 -8.19 -0.60
CA SER A 43 -14.35 -9.60 -0.20
C SER A 43 -13.12 -10.17 0.52
N GLY A 44 -11.99 -9.45 0.52
CA GLY A 44 -10.71 -9.96 1.02
C GLY A 44 -9.89 -10.72 -0.03
N ASP A 45 -10.29 -10.66 -1.30
CA ASP A 45 -9.54 -11.20 -2.45
C ASP A 45 -8.79 -10.08 -3.17
N TYR A 46 -7.69 -10.43 -3.83
CA TYR A 46 -7.03 -9.55 -4.80
C TYR A 46 -6.71 -10.29 -6.10
N ILE A 47 -6.56 -9.51 -7.17
CA ILE A 47 -6.05 -9.96 -8.46
C ILE A 47 -4.89 -9.05 -8.87
N LEU A 48 -3.76 -9.65 -9.26
CA LEU A 48 -2.62 -8.96 -9.81
C LEU A 48 -2.43 -9.40 -11.27
N GLN A 49 -2.62 -8.48 -12.21
CA GLN A 49 -2.42 -8.71 -13.64
C GLN A 49 -1.10 -8.07 -14.08
N ILE A 50 -0.31 -8.80 -14.86
CA ILE A 50 0.99 -8.36 -15.36
C ILE A 50 0.98 -8.41 -16.89
N ASP A 51 0.91 -7.24 -17.50
CA ASP A 51 0.99 -7.05 -18.94
C ASP A 51 2.41 -6.68 -19.35
N ARG A 52 3.08 -7.53 -20.13
CA ARG A 52 4.38 -7.21 -20.73
C ARG A 52 4.24 -7.14 -22.25
N SER A 53 5.03 -6.26 -22.87
CA SER A 53 5.00 -6.12 -24.33
C SER A 53 5.42 -7.43 -25.01
N GLY A 54 4.58 -7.94 -25.91
CA GLY A 54 4.85 -9.17 -26.67
C GLY A 54 4.63 -10.49 -25.91
N SER A 55 4.05 -10.46 -24.70
CA SER A 55 3.63 -11.66 -23.97
C SER A 55 2.13 -11.69 -23.72
N MET A 56 1.61 -12.86 -23.32
CA MET A 56 0.28 -12.91 -22.71
C MET A 56 0.31 -12.22 -21.33
N THR A 57 -0.85 -11.77 -20.88
CA THR A 57 -1.07 -11.28 -19.52
C THR A 57 -0.94 -12.43 -18.52
N ASP A 58 -0.07 -12.28 -17.53
CA ASP A 58 -0.04 -13.17 -16.37
C ASP A 58 -1.02 -12.68 -15.32
N GLU A 59 -1.59 -13.61 -14.54
CA GLU A 59 -2.50 -13.28 -13.44
C GLU A 59 -2.15 -14.07 -12.18
N ILE A 60 -2.03 -13.35 -11.06
CA ILE A 60 -1.86 -13.92 -9.72
C ILE A 60 -3.09 -13.55 -8.91
N ARG A 61 -3.66 -14.53 -8.21
CA ARG A 61 -4.80 -14.32 -7.32
C ARG A 61 -4.44 -14.73 -5.91
N GLY A 62 -4.97 -14.01 -4.93
CA GLY A 62 -4.75 -14.35 -3.55
C GLY A 62 -5.72 -13.65 -2.62
N ARG A 63 -5.38 -13.68 -1.34
CA ARG A 63 -6.14 -13.05 -0.26
C ARG A 63 -5.35 -11.90 0.32
N TRP A 64 -6.04 -10.89 0.80
CA TRP A 64 -5.43 -9.81 1.56
C TRP A 64 -6.08 -9.67 2.93
N GLN A 65 -5.33 -9.12 3.87
CA GLN A 65 -5.75 -8.87 5.23
C GLN A 65 -5.49 -7.41 5.59
N ASP A 66 -6.49 -6.77 6.20
CA ASP A 66 -6.41 -5.42 6.77
C ASP A 66 -5.64 -5.47 8.09
N GLU A 67 -4.58 -4.68 8.21
CA GLU A 67 -3.69 -4.58 9.37
C GLU A 67 -3.71 -3.16 9.97
N ARG A 68 -4.75 -2.35 9.68
CA ARG A 68 -4.86 -0.96 10.15
C ARG A 68 -4.60 -0.83 11.65
N GLY A 69 -3.69 0.08 11.99
CA GLY A 69 -3.23 0.32 13.36
C GLY A 69 -1.91 -0.38 13.71
N ALA A 70 -1.34 -1.15 12.78
CA ALA A 70 0.02 -1.68 12.86
C ALA A 70 1.03 -0.80 12.09
N GLU A 71 2.29 -1.24 12.04
CA GLU A 71 3.35 -0.61 11.21
C GLU A 71 3.06 -0.77 9.70
N VAL A 72 2.32 -1.81 9.34
CA VAL A 72 1.83 -2.09 7.98
C VAL A 72 0.32 -1.91 7.94
N ASP A 73 -0.23 -1.52 6.80
CA ASP A 73 -1.67 -1.30 6.61
C ASP A 73 -2.38 -2.52 6.04
N VAL A 74 -1.73 -3.28 5.16
CA VAL A 74 -2.30 -4.48 4.51
C VAL A 74 -1.23 -5.53 4.29
N THR A 75 -1.62 -6.81 4.36
CA THR A 75 -0.79 -7.95 3.92
C THR A 75 -1.46 -8.70 2.78
N PHE A 76 -0.74 -8.90 1.67
CA PHE A 76 -1.16 -9.73 0.54
C PHE A 76 -0.52 -11.12 0.62
N HIS A 77 -1.32 -12.18 0.50
CA HIS A 77 -0.86 -13.57 0.57
C HIS A 77 -0.79 -14.21 -0.80
N GLY A 78 0.09 -15.21 -0.96
CA GLY A 78 0.20 -15.97 -2.21
C GLY A 78 1.09 -15.33 -3.27
N ILE A 79 1.89 -14.33 -2.87
CA ILE A 79 2.78 -13.57 -3.75
C ILE A 79 4.13 -13.36 -3.09
N VAL A 80 5.18 -13.44 -3.91
CA VAL A 80 6.55 -13.03 -3.57
C VAL A 80 7.06 -12.10 -4.66
N TRP A 81 7.85 -11.10 -4.28
CA TRP A 81 8.50 -10.18 -5.21
C TRP A 81 9.99 -10.49 -5.33
N HIS A 82 10.46 -10.67 -6.57
CA HIS A 82 11.87 -10.75 -6.93
C HIS A 82 12.27 -9.44 -7.63
N GLY A 83 12.75 -8.48 -6.85
CA GLY A 83 12.92 -7.11 -7.32
C GLY A 83 11.56 -6.52 -7.71
N ASN A 84 11.39 -6.17 -8.98
CA ASN A 84 10.12 -5.64 -9.51
C ASN A 84 9.19 -6.72 -10.09
N THR A 85 9.55 -8.00 -10.00
CA THR A 85 8.82 -9.09 -10.66
C THR A 85 8.03 -9.91 -9.64
N PRO A 86 6.70 -9.97 -9.75
CA PRO A 86 5.89 -10.78 -8.86
C PRO A 86 5.85 -12.25 -9.32
N GLU A 87 5.75 -13.16 -8.36
CA GLU A 87 5.58 -14.59 -8.59
C GLU A 87 4.53 -15.16 -7.62
N ALA A 88 3.69 -16.08 -8.12
CA ALA A 88 2.71 -16.79 -7.30
C ALA A 88 3.43 -17.86 -6.46
N ALA A 89 3.50 -17.66 -5.15
CA ALA A 89 4.21 -18.54 -4.23
C ALA A 89 3.62 -18.47 -2.82
N ALA A 90 3.96 -19.44 -1.96
CA ALA A 90 3.56 -19.47 -0.56
C ALA A 90 4.34 -18.42 0.28
N GLY A 91 4.07 -17.14 0.02
CA GLY A 91 4.67 -16.00 0.69
C GLY A 91 3.66 -14.90 0.96
N PHE A 92 4.17 -13.78 1.50
CA PHE A 92 3.38 -12.60 1.79
C PHE A 92 4.12 -11.33 1.37
N TRP A 93 3.35 -10.32 0.99
CA TRP A 93 3.79 -8.97 0.70
C TRP A 93 3.04 -8.00 1.62
N ALA A 94 3.74 -7.49 2.63
CA ALA A 94 3.19 -6.50 3.55
C ALA A 94 3.42 -5.09 2.99
N VAL A 95 2.41 -4.24 3.10
CA VAL A 95 2.42 -2.88 2.54
C VAL A 95 1.95 -1.86 3.57
N ALA A 96 2.56 -0.69 3.54
CA ALA A 96 1.99 0.53 4.10
C ALA A 96 1.58 1.43 2.94
N PHE A 97 0.46 2.14 3.07
CA PHE A 97 0.05 3.12 2.08
C PHE A 97 0.91 4.36 2.18
N GLU A 98 1.14 5.01 1.04
CA GLU A 98 1.72 6.33 0.95
C GLU A 98 0.68 7.42 1.29
N ARG A 99 1.11 8.68 1.44
CA ARG A 99 0.22 9.76 1.93
C ARG A 99 -0.94 10.03 0.97
N ASP A 100 -0.73 9.77 -0.31
CA ASP A 100 -1.71 9.86 -1.39
C ASP A 100 -2.52 8.56 -1.56
N GLY A 101 -2.24 7.53 -0.76
CA GLY A 101 -2.87 6.22 -0.85
C GLY A 101 -2.24 5.29 -1.89
N GLY A 102 -1.06 5.63 -2.44
CA GLY A 102 -0.27 4.71 -3.27
C GLY A 102 0.39 3.59 -2.48
N ILE A 103 0.99 2.61 -3.18
CA ILE A 103 1.73 1.49 -2.58
C ILE A 103 3.09 1.37 -3.26
N CYS A 104 4.20 1.47 -2.53
CA CYS A 104 5.55 1.35 -3.11
C CYS A 104 6.18 -0.02 -2.83
N LEU A 105 6.86 -0.59 -3.84
CA LEU A 105 7.53 -1.90 -3.72
C LEU A 105 8.83 -1.84 -2.90
N ASP A 106 9.56 -0.72 -2.96
CA ASP A 106 10.91 -0.60 -2.42
C ASP A 106 11.07 0.45 -1.31
N GLY A 107 9.95 1.06 -0.87
CA GLY A 107 9.92 2.09 0.17
C GLY A 107 10.69 3.37 -0.17
N LYS A 108 11.15 3.54 -1.43
CA LYS A 108 11.95 4.69 -1.90
C LYS A 108 11.22 5.54 -2.93
N GLU A 109 9.91 5.36 -3.07
CA GLU A 109 9.05 6.05 -4.03
C GLU A 109 9.40 5.79 -5.52
N LEU A 110 10.27 4.83 -5.85
CA LEU A 110 10.74 4.61 -7.22
C LEU A 110 9.82 3.71 -8.03
N LEU A 111 9.17 2.75 -7.38
CA LEU A 111 8.24 1.81 -7.99
C LEU A 111 6.96 1.73 -7.18
N CYS A 112 6.07 2.69 -7.44
CA CYS A 112 4.82 2.81 -6.71
C CYS A 112 3.62 2.58 -7.60
N PHE A 113 2.70 1.81 -7.07
CA PHE A 113 1.34 1.77 -7.56
C PHE A 113 0.62 3.05 -7.17
N THR A 114 -0.07 3.64 -8.13
CA THR A 114 -1.02 4.72 -7.90
C THR A 114 -2.44 4.17 -7.86
N LYS A 115 -3.23 4.59 -6.89
CA LYS A 115 -4.66 4.25 -6.83
C LYS A 115 -5.39 4.93 -8.00
N ASP A 116 -6.16 4.16 -8.75
CA ASP A 116 -6.98 4.67 -9.84
C ASP A 116 -8.15 5.47 -9.23
N ALA A 117 -8.27 6.75 -9.62
CA ALA A 117 -9.26 7.66 -9.06
C ALA A 117 -10.68 7.41 -9.61
N ALA A 118 -10.82 6.54 -10.63
CA ALA A 118 -12.06 6.31 -11.36
C ALA A 118 -12.79 5.00 -11.00
N ALA A 119 -12.37 4.30 -9.94
CA ALA A 119 -12.95 3.01 -9.51
C ALA A 119 -14.10 3.18 -8.51
#